data_AF-A0A2K4FNK1-F1
#
_entry.id   AF-A0A2K4FNK1-F1
#
_cell.length_a   1.000
_cell.length_b   1.000
_cell.length_c   1.000
_cell.angle_alpha   90.00
_cell.angle_beta   90.00
_cell.angle_gamma   90.00
#
_symmetry.space_group_name_H-M   'P 1'
#
loop_
_entity.id
_entity.type
_entity.pdbx_description
1 polymer ?
#
loop_
_entity_poly.entity_id
_entity_poly.type
_entity_poly.pdbx_seq_one_letter_code
_entity_poly.pdbx_strand_id
1 'polypeptide(L)'
;MFSPSFCPKCGGSDLDHRLPAGDTHERLMCGGCGYIHYVNPKIIAGCIIEQDGKYLLCQRAIPPRPGTWTLPAGFMEGGETTEQAALREVWEETGVRAEIVSPYSIFSVPKISEVYIIFRATAVEITGQFGPETLACQFFAPEDIPWDSIYYPAIRQILERYIEERQAGVYGIYMGNDDSGKIHFIR
;
A
#
# COMPACT_ATOMS: atom_id res chain seq x y z
N MET A 1 12.94 8.48 -11.29
CA MET A 1 13.49 7.23 -10.73
C MET A 1 14.98 7.41 -10.58
N PHE A 2 15.55 7.03 -9.43
CA PHE A 2 17.00 7.09 -9.21
C PHE A 2 17.66 5.91 -9.93
N SER A 3 18.63 6.19 -10.80
CA SER A 3 19.47 5.14 -11.41
C SER A 3 20.77 5.05 -10.60
N PRO A 4 21.20 3.85 -10.17
CA PRO A 4 22.45 3.72 -9.44
C PRO A 4 23.64 4.11 -10.31
N SER A 5 24.65 4.72 -9.69
CA SER A 5 25.87 5.17 -10.37
C SER A 5 26.88 4.04 -10.60
N PHE A 6 26.73 2.90 -9.92
CA PHE A 6 27.66 1.77 -10.00
C PHE A 6 26.91 0.44 -10.04
N CYS A 7 27.47 -0.53 -10.77
CA CYS A 7 26.91 -1.86 -10.89
C CYS A 7 26.96 -2.58 -9.53
N PRO A 8 25.83 -3.09 -9.00
CA PRO A 8 25.82 -3.78 -7.72
C PRO A 8 26.55 -5.14 -7.76
N LYS A 9 26.81 -5.69 -8.97
CA LYS A 9 27.51 -6.96 -9.15
C LYS A 9 29.03 -6.83 -9.22
N CYS A 10 29.55 -5.84 -9.97
CA CYS A 10 31.00 -5.71 -10.21
C CYS A 10 31.61 -4.38 -9.77
N GLY A 11 30.81 -3.41 -9.31
CA GLY A 11 31.29 -2.08 -8.91
C GLY A 11 31.64 -1.14 -10.08
N GLY A 12 31.52 -1.58 -11.33
CA GLY A 12 31.82 -0.75 -12.51
C GLY A 12 30.81 0.39 -12.69
N SER A 13 31.27 1.53 -13.22
CA SER A 13 30.45 2.71 -13.50
C SER A 13 29.82 2.74 -14.90
N ASP A 14 30.14 1.75 -15.75
CA ASP A 14 29.52 1.60 -17.07
C ASP A 14 28.13 0.97 -16.94
N LEU A 15 27.17 1.78 -16.48
CA LEU A 15 25.74 1.49 -16.43
C LEU A 15 25.00 2.41 -17.39
N ASP A 16 24.31 1.84 -18.37
CA ASP A 16 23.54 2.62 -19.35
C ASP A 16 22.28 1.86 -19.81
N HIS A 17 21.29 2.59 -20.33
CA HIS A 17 20.09 2.02 -20.90
C HIS A 17 20.40 1.41 -22.26
N ARG A 18 20.16 0.09 -22.40
CA ARG A 18 20.39 -0.67 -23.62
C ARG A 18 19.22 -1.61 -23.86
N LEU A 19 18.98 -1.98 -25.11
CA LEU A 19 18.00 -3.01 -25.49
C LEU A 19 18.70 -4.38 -25.53
N PRO A 20 18.45 -5.29 -24.57
CA PRO A 20 19.00 -6.64 -24.65
C PRO A 20 18.49 -7.38 -25.89
N ALA A 21 19.31 -8.27 -26.45
CA ALA A 21 18.90 -9.11 -27.57
C ALA A 21 17.67 -9.96 -27.20
N GLY A 22 16.59 -9.81 -27.97
CA GLY A 22 15.33 -10.53 -27.74
C GLY A 22 14.38 -9.88 -26.73
N ASP A 23 14.75 -8.75 -26.11
CA ASP A 23 13.83 -7.95 -25.29
C ASP A 23 13.17 -6.85 -26.15
N THR A 24 12.05 -6.32 -25.65
CA THR A 24 11.32 -5.20 -26.25
C THR A 24 11.47 -3.90 -25.47
N HIS A 25 12.10 -3.96 -24.30
CA HIS A 25 12.27 -2.82 -23.41
C HIS A 25 13.75 -2.52 -23.15
N GLU A 26 14.08 -1.24 -23.11
CA GLU A 26 15.39 -0.81 -22.63
C GLU A 26 15.54 -1.14 -21.14
N ARG A 27 16.72 -1.64 -20.78
CA ARG A 27 17.09 -2.00 -19.42
C ARG A 27 18.37 -1.25 -19.06
N LEU A 28 18.50 -0.90 -17.78
CA LEU A 28 19.77 -0.43 -17.27
C LEU A 28 20.74 -1.62 -17.18
N MET A 29 21.77 -1.62 -18.03
CA MET A 29 22.71 -2.73 -18.19
C MET A 29 24.13 -2.29 -17.85
N CYS A 30 24.89 -3.18 -17.21
CA CYS A 30 26.31 -3.00 -17.01
C CYS A 30 27.10 -3.49 -18.22
N GLY A 31 27.88 -2.63 -18.87
CA GLY A 31 28.74 -3.06 -19.98
C GLY A 31 29.99 -3.83 -19.55
N GLY A 32 30.43 -3.68 -18.30
CA GLY A 32 31.60 -4.42 -17.78
C GLY A 32 31.33 -5.89 -17.48
N CYS A 33 30.13 -6.24 -16.98
CA CYS A 33 29.83 -7.62 -16.58
C CYS A 33 28.50 -8.19 -17.12
N GLY A 34 27.77 -7.41 -17.93
CA GLY A 34 26.49 -7.80 -18.51
C GLY A 34 25.31 -7.85 -17.53
N TYR A 35 25.49 -7.40 -16.28
CA TYR A 35 24.41 -7.39 -15.29
C TYR A 35 23.24 -6.49 -15.75
N ILE A 36 22.01 -6.99 -15.64
CA ILE A 36 20.79 -6.23 -15.91
C ILE A 36 20.19 -5.78 -14.58
N HIS A 37 20.03 -4.48 -14.40
CA HIS A 37 19.33 -3.94 -13.25
C HIS A 37 17.84 -3.80 -13.57
N TYR A 38 17.05 -4.74 -13.05
CA TYR A 38 15.61 -4.65 -13.09
C TYR A 38 15.11 -3.63 -12.08
N VAL A 39 14.15 -2.81 -12.52
CA VAL A 39 13.35 -1.95 -11.66
C VAL A 39 12.03 -2.68 -11.46
N ASN A 40 11.76 -3.10 -10.23
CA ASN A 40 10.55 -3.83 -9.87
C ASN A 40 9.57 -2.90 -9.16
N PRO A 41 8.26 -3.08 -9.37
CA PRO A 41 7.26 -2.40 -8.55
C PRO A 41 7.40 -2.77 -7.08
N LYS A 42 7.10 -1.83 -6.19
CA LYS A 42 7.01 -2.10 -4.75
C LYS A 42 5.58 -2.47 -4.37
N ILE A 43 5.44 -3.46 -3.48
CA ILE A 43 4.13 -3.84 -2.94
C ILE A 43 3.91 -3.09 -1.64
N ILE A 44 2.75 -2.45 -1.50
CA ILE A 44 2.27 -1.83 -0.27
C ILE A 44 1.06 -2.64 0.20
N ALA A 45 1.13 -3.15 1.42
CA ALA A 45 0.09 -3.96 2.02
C ALA A 45 -0.51 -3.24 3.22
N GLY A 46 -1.84 -3.29 3.36
CA GLY A 46 -2.53 -2.62 4.46
C GLY A 46 -3.95 -3.11 4.67
N CYS A 47 -4.64 -2.51 5.64
CA CYS A 47 -5.97 -2.95 6.05
C CYS A 47 -6.95 -1.78 6.20
N ILE A 48 -8.22 -2.04 5.86
CA ILE A 48 -9.35 -1.33 6.45
C ILE A 48 -9.74 -2.12 7.69
N ILE A 49 -9.59 -1.50 8.86
CA ILE A 49 -9.94 -2.12 10.14
C ILE A 49 -11.24 -1.53 10.63
N GLU A 50 -12.23 -2.40 10.81
CA GLU A 50 -13.52 -2.03 11.34
C GLU A 50 -13.67 -2.48 12.81
N GLN A 51 -14.28 -1.62 13.62
CA GLN A 51 -14.79 -1.96 14.94
C GLN A 51 -16.06 -1.15 15.24
N ASP A 52 -17.16 -1.83 15.58
CA ASP A 52 -18.44 -1.22 15.96
C ASP A 52 -18.95 -0.15 14.96
N GLY A 53 -18.75 -0.39 13.65
CA GLY A 53 -19.12 0.53 12.58
C GLY A 53 -18.21 1.74 12.42
N LYS A 54 -17.07 1.78 13.13
CA LYS A 54 -16.02 2.79 12.99
C LYS A 54 -14.79 2.22 12.28
N TYR A 55 -14.01 3.10 11.67
CA TYR A 55 -12.85 2.74 10.87
C TYR A 55 -11.58 3.32 11.45
N LEU A 56 -10.56 2.48 11.62
CA LEU A 56 -9.26 2.93 12.09
C LEU A 56 -8.53 3.70 10.98
N LEU A 57 -8.13 4.92 11.31
CA LEU A 57 -7.20 5.71 10.50
C LEU A 57 -5.97 6.05 11.34
N CYS A 58 -4.83 6.21 10.67
CA CYS A 58 -3.59 6.73 11.23
C CYS A 58 -3.20 8.05 10.55
N GLN A 59 -2.66 8.98 11.34
CA GLN A 59 -2.18 10.26 10.85
C GLN A 59 -0.66 10.19 10.65
N ARG A 60 -0.21 10.44 9.42
CA ARG A 60 1.19 10.28 9.02
C ARG A 60 2.12 11.28 9.72
N ALA A 61 3.21 10.82 10.32
CA ALA A 61 4.29 11.67 10.84
C ALA A 61 5.38 11.93 9.80
N ILE A 62 5.54 11.02 8.83
CA ILE A 62 6.66 11.04 7.87
C ILE A 62 6.23 11.50 6.46
N PRO A 63 7.15 12.11 5.70
CA PRO A 63 6.91 12.42 4.29
C PRO A 63 6.56 11.18 3.45
N PRO A 64 5.81 11.38 2.35
CA PRO A 64 5.19 12.62 1.93
C PRO A 64 3.93 12.95 2.78
N ARG A 65 3.60 14.25 2.84
CA ARG A 65 2.35 14.79 3.42
C ARG A 65 2.11 14.43 4.91
N PRO A 66 3.02 14.80 5.83
CA PRO A 66 2.79 14.65 7.25
C PRO A 66 1.52 15.40 7.69
N GLY A 67 0.82 14.89 8.70
CA GLY A 67 -0.44 15.43 9.23
C GLY A 67 -1.70 14.97 8.49
N THR A 68 -1.57 14.16 7.44
CA THR A 68 -2.72 13.63 6.69
C THR A 68 -3.15 12.26 7.20
N TRP A 69 -4.44 11.97 7.14
CA TRP A 69 -5.01 10.69 7.57
C TRP A 69 -5.00 9.67 6.44
N THR A 70 -4.74 8.41 6.78
CA THR A 70 -4.69 7.29 5.84
C THR A 70 -5.12 5.98 6.51
N LEU A 71 -5.34 4.95 5.70
CA LEU A 71 -5.38 3.57 6.18
C LEU A 71 -3.96 3.13 6.58
N PRO A 72 -3.83 2.27 7.62
CA PRO A 72 -2.54 1.71 7.96
C PRO A 72 -2.04 0.77 6.86
N ALA A 73 -0.87 1.09 6.31
CA ALA A 73 -0.30 0.40 5.17
C ALA A 73 1.17 0.79 4.94
N GLY A 74 2.00 -0.19 4.61
CA GLY A 74 3.42 0.05 4.30
C GLY A 74 4.02 -1.02 3.40
N PHE A 75 5.34 -0.94 3.21
CA PHE A 75 6.02 -1.79 2.23
C PHE A 75 6.07 -3.24 2.69
N MET A 76 5.79 -4.15 1.76
CA MET A 76 6.04 -5.57 1.96
C MET A 76 7.56 -5.83 1.98
N GLU A 77 8.01 -6.55 3.00
CA GLU A 77 9.39 -6.98 3.16
C GLU A 77 9.64 -8.37 2.54
N GLY A 78 10.93 -8.72 2.40
CA GLY A 78 11.33 -10.04 1.92
C GLY A 78 11.10 -11.12 2.98
N GLY A 79 10.43 -12.21 2.60
CA GLY A 79 10.21 -13.36 3.49
C GLY A 79 8.88 -13.38 4.23
N GLU A 80 8.01 -12.39 4.00
CA GLU A 80 6.62 -12.38 4.47
C GLU A 80 5.61 -12.57 3.32
N THR A 81 4.36 -12.85 3.69
CA THR A 81 3.19 -12.82 2.80
C THR A 81 2.55 -11.43 2.81
N THR A 82 1.68 -11.14 1.84
CA THR A 82 0.96 -9.85 1.79
C THR A 82 0.08 -9.61 3.03
N GLU A 83 -0.48 -10.68 3.57
CA GLU A 83 -1.29 -10.70 4.78
C GLU A 83 -0.43 -10.41 6.01
N GLN A 84 0.75 -11.02 6.11
CA GLN A 84 1.70 -10.75 7.18
C GLN A 84 2.19 -9.30 7.14
N ALA A 85 2.53 -8.79 5.95
CA ALA A 85 2.92 -7.40 5.76
C ALA A 85 1.81 -6.45 6.23
N ALA A 86 0.57 -6.67 5.78
CA ALA A 86 -0.57 -5.83 6.17
C ALA A 86 -0.80 -5.84 7.69
N LEU A 87 -0.72 -7.02 8.34
CA LEU A 87 -0.90 -7.14 9.79
C LEU A 87 0.27 -6.53 10.58
N ARG A 88 1.50 -6.64 10.08
CA ARG A 88 2.69 -6.01 10.66
C ARG A 88 2.57 -4.49 10.63
N GLU A 89 2.26 -3.92 9.47
CA GLU A 89 2.10 -2.47 9.28
C GLU A 89 0.97 -1.91 10.15
N VAL A 90 -0.16 -2.63 10.23
CA VAL A 90 -1.24 -2.31 11.16
C VAL A 90 -0.76 -2.26 12.60
N TRP A 91 -0.01 -3.27 13.05
CA TRP A 91 0.55 -3.26 14.39
C TRP A 91 1.49 -2.05 14.56
N GLU A 92 2.43 -1.85 13.64
CA GLU A 92 3.52 -0.86 13.74
C GLU A 92 3.00 0.57 13.75
N GLU A 93 2.05 0.87 12.89
CA GLU A 93 1.51 2.22 12.75
C GLU A 93 0.41 2.54 13.77
N THR A 94 -0.26 1.54 14.36
CA THR A 94 -1.48 1.80 15.14
C THR A 94 -1.55 1.16 16.52
N GLY A 95 -0.71 0.16 16.79
CA GLY A 95 -0.80 -0.65 18.00
C GLY A 95 -2.04 -1.55 18.05
N VAL A 96 -2.75 -1.71 16.94
CA VAL A 96 -3.91 -2.60 16.86
C VAL A 96 -3.47 -3.97 16.38
N ARG A 97 -3.92 -5.04 17.04
CA ARG A 97 -3.87 -6.39 16.47
C ARG A 97 -5.16 -6.64 15.72
N ALA A 98 -5.06 -7.18 14.52
CA ALA A 98 -6.22 -7.43 13.66
C ALA A 98 -6.20 -8.86 13.10
N GLU A 99 -7.35 -9.30 12.62
CA GLU A 99 -7.52 -10.53 11.85
C GLU A 99 -8.05 -10.16 10.46
N ILE A 100 -7.39 -10.68 9.41
CA ILE A 100 -7.81 -10.45 8.03
C ILE A 100 -9.06 -11.29 7.73
N VAL A 101 -10.08 -10.63 7.20
CA VAL A 101 -11.32 -11.25 6.74
C VAL A 101 -11.23 -11.64 5.27
N SER A 102 -10.82 -10.70 4.41
CA SER A 102 -10.74 -10.93 2.96
C SER A 102 -9.89 -9.87 2.26
N PRO A 103 -9.35 -10.13 1.06
CA PRO A 103 -8.87 -9.05 0.18
C PRO A 103 -10.02 -8.09 -0.18
N TYR A 104 -9.69 -6.83 -0.47
CA TYR A 104 -10.68 -5.78 -0.73
C TYR A 104 -10.37 -4.88 -1.93
N SER A 105 -9.14 -4.37 -2.01
CA SER A 105 -8.71 -3.52 -3.12
C SER A 105 -7.30 -3.90 -3.52
N ILE A 106 -7.10 -4.18 -4.81
CA ILE A 106 -5.79 -4.43 -5.42
C ILE A 106 -5.64 -3.41 -6.55
N PHE A 107 -4.72 -2.46 -6.42
CA PHE A 107 -4.58 -1.43 -7.45
C PHE A 107 -3.14 -1.01 -7.68
N SER A 108 -2.83 -0.68 -8.91
CA SER A 108 -1.51 -0.21 -9.32
C SER A 108 -1.45 1.32 -9.30
N VAL A 109 -0.29 1.87 -8.96
CA VAL A 109 0.03 3.30 -9.16
C VAL A 109 1.24 3.39 -10.08
N PRO A 110 1.06 3.26 -11.42
CA PRO A 110 2.17 3.12 -12.36
C PRO A 110 3.14 4.30 -12.33
N LYS A 111 2.62 5.52 -12.06
CA LYS A 111 3.39 6.78 -12.00
C LYS A 111 4.55 6.70 -10.98
N ILE A 112 4.40 5.90 -9.93
CA ILE A 112 5.41 5.70 -8.88
C ILE A 112 5.87 4.23 -8.74
N SER A 113 5.40 3.35 -9.63
CA SER A 113 5.75 1.91 -9.64
C SER A 113 5.42 1.21 -8.32
N GLU A 114 4.20 1.41 -7.83
CA GLU A 114 3.70 0.77 -6.62
C GLU A 114 2.43 -0.04 -6.90
N VAL A 115 2.22 -1.09 -6.11
CA VAL A 115 1.01 -1.92 -6.13
C VAL A 115 0.48 -1.99 -4.70
N TYR A 116 -0.75 -1.55 -4.50
CA TYR A 116 -1.42 -1.58 -3.21
C TYR A 116 -2.32 -2.81 -3.13
N ILE A 117 -2.23 -3.50 -2.00
CA ILE A 117 -3.09 -4.63 -1.64
C ILE A 117 -3.69 -4.33 -0.27
N ILE A 118 -4.98 -4.02 -0.27
CA ILE A 118 -5.74 -3.66 0.92
C ILE A 118 -6.70 -4.78 1.28
N PHE A 119 -6.67 -5.19 2.55
CA PHE A 119 -7.54 -6.21 3.12
C PHE A 119 -8.65 -5.59 3.97
N ARG A 120 -9.77 -6.30 4.10
CA ARG A 120 -10.73 -6.08 5.18
C ARG A 120 -10.23 -6.82 6.40
N ALA A 121 -10.25 -6.17 7.56
CA ALA A 121 -9.85 -6.78 8.80
C ALA A 121 -10.72 -6.30 9.97
N THR A 122 -10.75 -7.08 11.04
CA THR A 122 -11.42 -6.73 12.30
C THR A 122 -10.40 -6.58 13.40
N ALA A 123 -10.58 -5.58 14.26
CA ALA A 123 -9.73 -5.40 15.42
C ALA A 123 -9.94 -6.55 16.43
N VAL A 124 -8.83 -7.10 16.94
CA VAL A 124 -8.80 -8.14 17.97
C VAL A 124 -8.35 -7.55 19.31
N GLU A 125 -7.39 -6.62 19.28
CA GLU A 125 -6.84 -5.95 20.46
C GLU A 125 -6.40 -4.53 20.11
N ILE A 126 -6.70 -3.55 20.98
CA ILE A 126 -6.21 -2.18 20.86
C ILE A 126 -5.24 -1.93 22.02
N THR A 127 -3.95 -1.82 21.72
CA THR A 127 -2.93 -1.59 22.74
C THR A 127 -2.70 -0.09 23.03
N GLY A 128 -3.04 0.78 22.08
CA GLY A 128 -2.88 2.23 22.18
C GLY A 128 -1.44 2.75 22.03
N GLN A 129 -0.49 1.89 21.64
CA GLN A 129 0.91 2.26 21.43
C GLN A 129 1.26 2.11 19.94
N PHE A 130 1.56 3.22 19.26
CA PHE A 130 1.98 3.24 17.86
C PHE A 130 3.42 3.71 17.69
N GLY A 131 4.03 3.31 16.58
CA GLY A 131 5.40 3.66 16.21
C GLY A 131 5.60 5.14 15.90
N PRO A 132 6.86 5.56 15.72
CA PRO A 132 7.23 6.96 15.50
C PRO A 132 6.72 7.54 14.16
N GLU A 133 6.23 6.69 13.26
CA GLU A 133 5.72 7.07 11.95
C GLU A 133 4.27 7.61 11.99
N THR A 134 3.63 7.52 13.16
CA THR A 134 2.23 7.93 13.37
C THR A 134 2.13 9.05 14.39
N LEU A 135 1.39 10.11 14.06
CA LEU A 135 1.08 11.23 14.96
C LEU A 135 -0.16 10.96 15.83
N ALA A 136 -1.14 10.28 15.26
CA ALA A 136 -2.41 9.96 15.92
C ALA A 136 -3.05 8.72 15.27
N CYS A 137 -3.76 7.94 16.07
CA CYS A 137 -4.60 6.84 15.62
C CYS A 137 -5.99 6.97 16.22
N GLN A 138 -7.02 6.82 15.39
CA GLN A 138 -8.40 6.96 15.86
C GLN A 138 -9.36 6.14 15.01
N PHE A 139 -10.37 5.58 15.68
CA PHE A 139 -11.55 5.01 15.04
C PHE A 139 -12.59 6.10 14.78
N PHE A 140 -12.92 6.32 13.51
CA PHE A 140 -13.91 7.31 13.08
C PHE A 140 -15.23 6.65 12.68
N ALA A 141 -16.34 7.19 13.16
CA ALA A 141 -17.64 6.91 12.54
C ALA A 141 -17.66 7.50 11.11
N PRO A 142 -18.46 6.96 10.17
CA PRO A 142 -18.52 7.45 8.79
C PRO A 142 -18.68 8.97 8.67
N GLU A 143 -19.53 9.55 9.52
CA GLU A 143 -19.84 10.98 9.59
C GLU A 143 -18.71 11.84 10.17
N ASP A 144 -17.81 11.24 10.95
CA ASP A 144 -16.70 11.93 11.63
C ASP A 144 -15.37 11.82 10.86
N ILE A 145 -15.33 11.05 9.76
CA ILE A 145 -14.10 10.89 8.97
C ILE A 145 -13.63 12.26 8.49
N PRO A 146 -12.37 12.64 8.73
CA PRO A 146 -11.82 13.93 8.31
C PRO A 146 -11.46 13.88 6.82
N TRP A 147 -12.46 13.80 5.93
CA TRP A 147 -12.31 13.59 4.50
C TRP A 147 -11.33 14.58 3.85
N ASP A 148 -11.39 15.86 4.23
CA ASP A 148 -10.50 16.91 3.72
C ASP A 148 -9.03 16.68 4.09
N SER A 149 -8.76 15.96 5.17
CA SER A 149 -7.42 15.64 5.66
C SER A 149 -6.88 14.30 5.14
N ILE A 150 -7.66 13.54 4.37
CA ILE A 150 -7.17 12.37 3.64
C ILE A 150 -6.57 12.87 2.33
N TYR A 151 -5.25 12.78 2.15
CA TYR A 151 -4.61 13.37 0.98
C TYR A 151 -4.75 12.53 -0.29
N TYR A 152 -4.70 11.20 -0.16
CA TYR A 152 -4.65 10.30 -1.31
C TYR A 152 -6.05 9.99 -1.84
N PRO A 153 -6.37 10.31 -3.12
CA PRO A 153 -7.69 10.04 -3.70
C PRO A 153 -8.09 8.57 -3.66
N ALA A 154 -7.13 7.65 -3.86
CA ALA A 154 -7.39 6.21 -3.80
C ALA A 154 -7.88 5.78 -2.40
N ILE A 155 -7.31 6.33 -1.33
CA ILE A 155 -7.73 6.02 0.04
C ILE A 155 -9.15 6.53 0.32
N ARG A 156 -9.51 7.73 -0.17
CA ARG A 156 -10.88 8.25 -0.08
C ARG A 156 -11.88 7.33 -0.77
N GLN A 157 -11.63 7.00 -2.03
CA GLN A 157 -12.51 6.12 -2.82
C GLN A 157 -12.67 4.73 -2.19
N ILE A 158 -11.60 4.17 -1.64
CA ILE A 158 -11.62 2.88 -0.95
C ILE A 158 -12.53 2.92 0.29
N LEU A 159 -12.43 3.98 1.10
CA LEU A 159 -13.25 4.17 2.30
C LEU A 159 -14.71 4.44 1.97
N GLU A 160 -14.99 5.36 1.04
CA GLU A 160 -16.36 5.67 0.58
C GLU A 160 -17.05 4.38 0.10
N ARG A 161 -16.38 3.62 -0.77
CA ARG A 161 -16.87 2.34 -1.26
C ARG A 161 -17.09 1.33 -0.13
N TYR A 162 -16.18 1.25 0.84
CA TYR A 162 -16.32 0.30 1.95
C TYR A 162 -17.54 0.62 2.80
N ILE A 163 -17.78 1.90 3.07
CA ILE A 163 -18.92 2.36 3.85
C ILE A 163 -20.24 2.01 3.15
N GLU A 164 -20.33 2.20 1.84
CA GLU A 164 -21.50 1.83 1.03
C GLU A 164 -21.71 0.31 0.98
N GLU A 165 -20.66 -0.45 0.64
CA GLU A 165 -20.70 -1.92 0.53
C GLU A 165 -21.05 -2.58 1.88
N ARG A 166 -20.57 -2.00 3.00
CA ARG A 166 -20.93 -2.43 4.36
C ARG A 166 -22.42 -2.28 4.63
N GLN A 167 -23.03 -1.16 4.24
CA GLN A 167 -24.48 -0.96 4.44
C GLN A 167 -25.31 -1.95 3.61
N ALA A 168 -24.82 -2.30 2.42
CA ALA A 168 -25.45 -3.31 1.57
C ALA A 168 -25.20 -4.76 2.01
N GLY A 169 -24.16 -5.00 2.82
CA GLY A 169 -23.73 -6.34 3.23
C GLY A 169 -23.09 -7.17 2.10
N VAL A 170 -22.67 -6.51 1.01
CA VAL A 170 -22.10 -7.16 -0.17
C VAL A 170 -20.79 -6.47 -0.53
N TYR A 171 -19.70 -7.22 -0.49
CA TYR A 171 -18.36 -6.69 -0.75
C TYR A 171 -17.81 -7.21 -2.08
N GLY A 172 -17.14 -6.33 -2.83
CA GLY A 172 -16.45 -6.68 -4.06
C GLY A 172 -14.97 -6.34 -4.01
N ILE A 173 -14.15 -7.10 -4.73
CA ILE A 173 -12.72 -6.81 -4.86
C ILE A 173 -12.52 -5.78 -5.96
N TYR A 174 -12.00 -4.61 -5.63
CA TYR A 174 -11.59 -3.64 -6.64
C TYR A 174 -10.25 -4.06 -7.26
N MET A 175 -10.18 -4.04 -8.59
CA MET A 175 -8.96 -4.25 -9.35
C MET A 175 -8.78 -3.18 -10.42
N GLY A 176 -7.64 -2.50 -10.42
CA GLY A 176 -7.37 -1.41 -11.37
C GLY A 176 -6.13 -0.59 -11.04
N ASN A 177 -6.24 0.73 -11.19
CA ASN A 177 -5.22 1.70 -10.81
C ASN A 177 -5.80 2.85 -9.96
N ASP A 178 -4.99 3.87 -9.70
CA ASP A 178 -5.34 5.08 -8.95
C ASP A 178 -6.46 5.92 -9.60
N ASP A 179 -6.74 5.70 -10.89
CA ASP A 179 -7.68 6.50 -11.69
C ASP A 179 -8.93 5.71 -12.15
N SER A 180 -8.81 4.39 -12.37
CA SER A 180 -9.86 3.56 -12.99
C SER A 180 -9.71 2.07 -12.66
N GLY A 181 -10.83 1.35 -12.56
CA GLY A 181 -10.82 -0.08 -12.25
C GLY A 181 -12.20 -0.73 -12.34
N LYS A 182 -12.27 -1.97 -11.87
CA LYS A 182 -13.49 -2.79 -11.85
C LYS A 182 -13.67 -3.42 -10.47
N ILE A 183 -14.93 -3.57 -10.07
CA ILE A 183 -15.30 -4.30 -8.85
C ILE A 183 -15.70 -5.72 -9.25
N HIS A 184 -15.07 -6.70 -8.62
CA HIS A 184 -15.29 -8.12 -8.86
C HIS A 184 -15.99 -8.73 -7.64
N PHE A 185 -17.26 -9.09 -7.79
CA PHE A 185 -18.01 -9.81 -6.76
C PHE A 185 -17.71 -11.30 -6.86
N ILE A 186 -17.22 -11.89 -5.78
CA ILE A 186 -17.03 -13.33 -5.67
C ILE A 186 -18.40 -13.96 -5.41
N ARG A 187 -18.80 -14.91 -6.25
CA ARG A 187 -20.04 -15.70 -6.13
C ARG A 187 -19.72 -17.08 -5.58
#